data_AF-A0A6V8KXJ9-F1
#
_entry.id   AF-A0A6V8KXJ9-F1
#
_cell.length_a   1.000
_cell.length_b   1.000
_cell.length_c   1.000
_cell.angle_alpha   90.00
_cell.angle_beta   90.00
_cell.angle_gamma   90.00
#
_symmetry.space_group_name_H-M   'P 1'
#
loop_
_entity.id
_entity.type
_entity.pdbx_description
1 polymer ?
#
loop_
_entity_poly.entity_id
_entity_poly.type
_entity_poly.pdbx_seq_one_letter_code
_entity_poly.pdbx_strand_id
1 'polypeptide(L)'
;MRVLRRVDLPDLATGGHRFTVEGRAAAHEPDQLDLRLTAPAGSTHYRARLVAPEPASAPRTWTALVASRGTVPDNVYDAPVLFHGPAFQTLSSLDALSEDGADAHVRGLRDAGWPGGPWWTDPAAVDGALQTAVLWASYAVGDATLPMGVDALRVHRTGPAPGPLRCLVRAGTVADGQMRCDIALLDADGAPRVELFGVSLIRRPDMPSALSTSAATPA
;
A
#
# COMPACT_ATOMS: atom_id res chain seq x y z
N MET A 1 9.13 -7.92 10.38
CA MET A 1 9.62 -6.55 10.68
C MET A 1 8.99 -6.06 11.98
N ARG A 2 9.63 -5.17 12.73
CA ARG A 2 9.09 -4.56 13.95
C ARG A 2 9.26 -3.04 13.93
N VAL A 3 8.17 -2.33 14.19
CA VAL A 3 8.17 -0.88 14.42
C VAL A 3 8.55 -0.62 15.87
N LEU A 4 9.54 0.25 16.10
CA LEU A 4 9.98 0.62 17.45
C LEU A 4 9.49 2.00 17.83
N ARG A 5 9.57 2.94 16.90
CA ARG A 5 9.23 4.35 17.09
C ARG A 5 8.68 4.91 15.79
N ARG A 6 7.68 5.78 15.92
CA ARG A 6 7.20 6.60 14.82
C ARG A 6 8.36 7.42 14.21
N VAL A 7 8.28 7.67 12.92
CA VAL A 7 9.15 8.60 12.21
C VAL A 7 8.35 9.88 11.99
N ASP A 8 8.88 11.01 12.43
CA ASP A 8 8.36 12.32 12.06
C ASP A 8 9.20 12.90 10.92
N LEU A 9 8.52 13.49 9.93
CA LEU A 9 9.15 14.02 8.71
C LEU A 9 8.84 15.52 8.55
N PRO A 10 9.30 16.41 9.45
CA PRO A 10 8.95 17.82 9.44
C PRO A 10 9.44 18.59 8.19
N ASP A 11 10.51 18.12 7.54
CA ASP A 11 11.13 18.74 6.37
C ASP A 11 10.74 18.02 5.06
N LEU A 12 9.66 17.22 5.09
CA LEU A 12 9.19 16.45 3.93
C LEU A 12 8.94 17.33 2.70
N ALA A 13 8.44 18.55 2.91
CA ALA A 13 8.14 19.50 1.84
C ALA A 13 9.35 20.27 1.31
N THR A 14 10.51 20.18 1.97
CA THR A 14 11.71 20.97 1.63
C THR A 14 12.85 20.05 1.20
N GLY A 15 13.74 19.67 2.12
CA GLY A 15 14.94 18.89 1.87
C GLY A 15 14.78 17.39 2.11
N GLY A 16 13.65 16.97 2.70
CA GLY A 16 13.40 15.59 3.08
C GLY A 16 14.30 15.11 4.24
N HIS A 17 14.30 13.80 4.46
CA HIS A 17 15.03 13.16 5.55
C HIS A 17 15.84 11.99 5.02
N ARG A 18 17.08 11.84 5.53
CA ARG A 18 17.93 10.69 5.25
C ARG A 18 17.85 9.71 6.40
N PHE A 19 17.58 8.44 6.07
CA PHE A 19 17.71 7.33 7.00
C PHE A 19 18.77 6.36 6.49
N THR A 20 19.35 5.60 7.41
CA THR A 20 20.35 4.58 7.10
C THR A 20 19.79 3.20 7.42
N VAL A 21 19.95 2.26 6.50
CA VAL A 21 19.71 0.83 6.77
C VAL A 21 21.05 0.20 7.13
N GLU A 22 21.17 -0.31 8.35
CA GLU A 22 22.36 -0.99 8.86
C GLU A 22 22.06 -2.48 9.01
N GLY A 23 22.97 -3.34 8.52
CA GLY A 23 22.91 -4.78 8.74
C GLY A 23 24.05 -5.25 9.63
N ARG A 24 23.74 -6.13 10.60
CA ARG A 24 24.74 -6.83 11.42
C ARG A 24 24.46 -8.32 11.41
N ALA A 25 25.50 -9.14 11.37
CA ALA A 25 25.36 -10.58 11.52
C ALA A 25 24.64 -10.91 12.83
N ALA A 26 23.64 -11.80 12.76
CA ALA A 26 22.96 -12.28 13.95
C ALA A 26 23.94 -13.14 14.77
N ALA A 27 23.97 -12.92 16.09
CA ALA A 27 25.00 -13.51 16.95
C ALA A 27 25.02 -15.06 16.97
N HIS A 28 23.92 -15.71 16.58
CA HIS A 28 23.76 -17.17 16.68
C HIS A 28 23.38 -17.83 15.33
N GLU A 29 23.29 -17.04 14.25
CA GLU A 29 22.79 -17.50 12.95
C GLU A 29 23.57 -16.77 11.83
N PRO A 30 24.69 -17.33 11.35
CA PRO A 30 25.61 -16.63 10.43
C PRO A 30 24.97 -16.23 9.09
N ASP A 31 23.92 -16.93 8.67
CA ASP A 31 23.17 -16.65 7.44
C ASP A 31 22.02 -15.63 7.63
N GLN A 32 21.94 -15.02 8.82
CA GLN A 32 20.92 -14.02 9.14
C GLN A 32 21.56 -12.66 9.43
N LEU A 33 20.96 -11.60 8.88
CA LEU A 33 21.31 -10.22 9.21
C LEU A 33 20.18 -9.58 10.02
N ASP A 34 20.51 -9.05 11.19
CA ASP A 34 19.65 -8.11 11.89
C ASP A 34 19.79 -6.73 11.24
N LEU A 35 18.68 -6.24 10.69
CA LEU A 35 18.58 -4.96 10.00
C LEU A 35 17.98 -3.90 10.93
N ARG A 36 18.49 -2.67 10.83
CA ARG A 36 17.97 -1.50 11.55
C ARG A 36 17.80 -0.33 10.59
N LEU A 37 16.68 0.39 10.70
CA LEU A 37 16.53 1.70 10.09
C LEU A 37 16.82 2.78 11.15
N THR A 38 17.87 3.57 10.94
CA THR A 38 18.35 4.61 11.86
C THR A 38 18.20 6.00 11.26
N ALA A 39 17.79 6.96 12.09
CA ALA A 39 17.84 8.38 11.73
C ALA A 39 19.27 8.92 11.89
N PRO A 40 19.60 10.11 11.34
CA PRO A 40 20.93 10.70 11.45
C PRO A 40 21.36 10.93 12.92
N ALA A 41 20.39 11.17 13.81
CA ALA A 41 20.61 11.30 15.25
C ALA A 41 20.88 9.96 15.97
N GLY A 42 20.94 8.83 15.24
CA GLY A 42 21.23 7.50 15.77
C GLY A 42 20.04 6.73 16.35
N SER A 43 18.84 7.33 16.39
CA SER A 43 17.63 6.63 16.85
C SER A 43 17.20 5.53 15.87
N THR A 44 16.96 4.33 16.39
CA THR A 44 16.40 3.22 15.59
C THR A 44 14.87 3.31 15.55
N HIS A 45 14.29 3.32 14.35
CA HIS A 45 12.84 3.37 14.13
C HIS A 45 12.26 2.00 13.80
N TYR A 46 12.98 1.20 13.02
CA TYR A 46 12.55 -0.13 12.60
C TYR A 46 13.65 -1.16 12.83
N ARG A 47 13.22 -2.40 13.09
CA ARG A 47 14.07 -3.59 13.03
C ARG A 47 13.48 -4.58 12.05
N ALA A 48 14.33 -5.22 11.28
CA ALA A 48 13.96 -6.35 10.46
C ALA A 48 15.04 -7.42 10.58
N ARG A 49 14.74 -8.61 10.07
CA ARG A 49 15.70 -9.68 9.94
C ARG A 49 15.70 -10.09 8.48
N LEU A 50 16.89 -10.12 7.89
CA LEU A 50 17.10 -10.80 6.63
C LEU A 50 17.39 -12.25 6.94
N VAL A 51 16.64 -13.14 6.33
CA VAL A 51 16.85 -14.59 6.36
C VAL A 51 17.21 -15.05 4.96
N ALA A 52 17.78 -16.25 4.85
CA ALA A 52 18.04 -16.86 3.55
C ALA A 52 16.76 -16.84 2.68
N PRO A 53 16.88 -16.52 1.38
CA PRO A 53 15.72 -16.46 0.50
C PRO A 53 15.03 -17.82 0.45
N GLU A 54 13.73 -17.83 0.68
CA GLU A 54 12.91 -19.00 0.40
C GLU A 54 12.83 -19.22 -1.13
N PRO A 55 12.59 -20.46 -1.59
CA PRO A 55 12.31 -20.72 -2.99
C PRO A 55 11.23 -19.79 -3.51
N ALA A 56 11.42 -19.24 -4.72
CA ALA A 56 10.44 -18.35 -5.32
C ALA A 56 9.08 -19.06 -5.42
N SER A 57 8.09 -18.53 -4.70
CA SER A 57 6.71 -18.97 -4.85
C SER A 57 6.20 -18.56 -6.23
N ALA A 58 5.51 -19.46 -6.92
CA ALA A 58 4.80 -19.09 -8.14
C ALA A 58 3.79 -17.96 -7.85
N PRO A 59 3.64 -16.98 -8.75
CA PRO A 59 2.61 -15.96 -8.62
C PRO A 59 1.22 -16.58 -8.52
N ARG A 60 0.31 -15.98 -7.75
CA ARG A 60 -1.10 -16.40 -7.74
C ARG A 60 -1.74 -16.03 -9.08
N THR A 61 -2.76 -16.79 -9.48
CA THR A 61 -3.59 -16.40 -10.62
C THR A 61 -4.56 -15.30 -10.20
N TRP A 62 -4.54 -14.18 -10.93
CA TRP A 62 -5.44 -13.05 -10.71
C TRP A 62 -6.37 -12.86 -11.91
N THR A 63 -7.67 -12.81 -11.66
CA THR A 63 -8.70 -12.64 -12.70
C THR A 63 -9.44 -11.34 -12.46
N ALA A 64 -9.76 -10.56 -13.50
CA ALA A 64 -10.57 -9.33 -13.38
C ALA A 64 -11.81 -9.52 -12.48
N LEU A 65 -12.19 -8.48 -11.73
CA LEU A 65 -13.49 -8.49 -11.08
C LEU A 65 -14.59 -8.40 -12.14
N VAL A 66 -15.69 -9.10 -11.92
CA VAL A 66 -16.90 -8.89 -12.74
C VAL A 66 -17.34 -7.45 -12.48
N ALA A 67 -17.59 -6.70 -13.56
CA ALA A 67 -17.94 -5.29 -13.48
C ALA A 67 -19.21 -5.09 -12.61
N SER A 68 -18.99 -4.75 -11.36
CA SER A 68 -19.96 -4.17 -10.45
C SER A 68 -19.46 -2.76 -10.22
N ARG A 69 -20.20 -1.78 -10.76
CA ARG A 69 -19.86 -0.37 -10.59
C ARG A 69 -20.68 0.16 -9.43
N GLY A 70 -20.07 0.25 -8.24
CA GLY A 70 -20.34 1.40 -7.40
C GLY A 70 -20.07 2.69 -8.19
N THR A 71 -20.71 3.81 -7.84
CA THR A 71 -20.50 5.07 -8.55
C THR A 71 -19.01 5.46 -8.49
N VAL A 72 -18.31 5.36 -9.61
CA VAL A 72 -16.90 5.77 -9.73
C VAL A 72 -16.87 7.26 -10.07
N PRO A 73 -16.19 8.11 -9.29
CA PRO A 73 -16.06 9.52 -9.62
C PRO A 73 -15.21 9.71 -10.89
N ASP A 74 -15.51 10.75 -11.67
CA ASP A 74 -14.74 11.08 -12.89
C ASP A 74 -13.24 11.27 -12.60
N ASN A 75 -12.93 11.83 -11.43
CA ASN A 75 -11.59 11.85 -10.86
C ASN A 75 -11.57 11.02 -9.56
N VAL A 76 -10.74 9.97 -9.55
CA VAL A 76 -10.56 9.09 -8.38
C VAL A 76 -10.14 9.86 -7.12
N TYR A 77 -9.43 10.97 -7.27
CA TYR A 77 -8.95 11.81 -6.17
C TYR A 77 -9.96 12.84 -5.66
N ASP A 78 -11.16 12.91 -6.25
CA ASP A 78 -12.29 13.64 -5.65
C ASP A 78 -12.91 12.84 -4.49
N ALA A 79 -12.52 11.56 -4.33
CA ALA A 79 -12.95 10.74 -3.20
C ALA A 79 -12.39 11.31 -1.88
N PRO A 80 -13.24 11.66 -0.90
CA PRO A 80 -12.82 12.37 0.32
C PRO A 80 -11.91 11.54 1.24
N VAL A 81 -11.80 10.23 0.98
CA VAL A 81 -10.96 9.31 1.75
C VAL A 81 -9.51 9.28 1.30
N LEU A 82 -9.21 9.79 0.10
CA LEU A 82 -7.84 9.98 -0.37
C LEU A 82 -7.40 11.42 -0.09
N PHE A 83 -6.26 11.58 0.59
CA PHE A 83 -5.72 12.89 0.99
C PHE A 83 -4.39 13.22 0.28
N HIS A 84 -4.10 12.53 -0.82
CA HIS A 84 -2.82 12.59 -1.52
C HIS A 84 -2.71 13.86 -2.37
N GLY A 85 -1.65 14.64 -2.16
CA GLY A 85 -1.30 15.76 -3.04
C GLY A 85 -0.82 15.28 -4.42
N PRO A 86 -0.70 16.18 -5.42
CA PRO A 86 -0.49 15.80 -6.83
C PRO A 86 0.68 14.85 -7.09
N ALA A 87 1.78 14.98 -6.35
CA ALA A 87 2.94 14.09 -6.49
C ALA A 87 2.67 12.63 -6.06
N PHE A 88 1.66 12.39 -5.23
CA PHE A 88 1.25 11.07 -4.74
C PHE A 88 -0.06 10.59 -5.38
N GLN A 89 -0.59 11.31 -6.38
CA GLN A 89 -1.80 10.90 -7.08
C GLN A 89 -1.50 9.82 -8.14
N THR A 90 -1.08 8.62 -7.72
CA THR A 90 -0.60 7.55 -8.60
C THR A 90 -1.70 6.76 -9.29
N LEU A 91 -2.96 6.83 -8.84
CA LEU A 91 -4.12 6.22 -9.50
C LEU A 91 -4.50 7.02 -10.76
N SER A 92 -4.80 6.31 -11.83
CA SER A 92 -5.21 6.89 -13.12
C SER A 92 -6.67 6.62 -13.45
N SER A 93 -7.19 5.45 -13.11
CA SER A 93 -8.61 5.11 -13.21
C SER A 93 -8.99 4.01 -12.23
N LEU A 94 -10.30 3.88 -12.00
CA LEU A 94 -10.91 2.80 -11.24
C LEU A 94 -11.98 2.15 -12.13
N ASP A 95 -11.76 0.90 -12.53
CA ASP A 95 -12.59 0.20 -13.50
C ASP A 95 -13.74 -0.56 -12.81
N ALA A 96 -13.48 -1.06 -11.58
CA ALA A 96 -14.47 -1.75 -10.76
C ALA A 96 -14.23 -1.50 -9.26
N LEU A 97 -15.33 -1.45 -8.50
CA LEU A 97 -15.34 -1.30 -7.05
C LEU A 97 -16.59 -1.98 -6.50
N SER A 98 -16.40 -3.00 -5.66
CA SER A 98 -17.48 -3.78 -5.05
C SER A 98 -17.07 -4.36 -3.70
N GLU A 99 -17.96 -5.13 -3.08
CA GLU A 99 -17.66 -5.87 -1.85
C GLU A 99 -16.51 -6.87 -2.05
N ASP A 100 -16.36 -7.42 -3.26
CA ASP A 100 -15.32 -8.41 -3.62
C ASP A 100 -13.94 -7.80 -3.84
N GLY A 101 -13.82 -6.47 -3.97
CA GLY A 101 -12.54 -5.81 -4.19
C GLY A 101 -12.59 -4.58 -5.09
N ALA A 102 -11.46 -4.28 -5.71
CA ALA A 102 -11.31 -3.19 -6.67
C ALA A 102 -10.38 -3.58 -7.83
N ASP A 103 -10.56 -2.89 -8.96
CA ASP A 103 -9.75 -3.00 -10.17
C ASP A 103 -9.40 -1.59 -10.65
N ALA A 104 -8.11 -1.26 -10.71
CA ALA A 104 -7.65 0.09 -10.97
C ALA A 104 -6.42 0.10 -11.87
N HIS A 105 -6.14 1.26 -12.47
CA HIS A 105 -4.89 1.51 -13.17
C HIS A 105 -4.01 2.44 -12.35
N VAL A 106 -2.76 2.03 -12.11
CA VAL A 106 -1.77 2.80 -11.35
C VAL A 106 -0.57 3.17 -12.21
N ARG A 107 -0.01 4.35 -11.94
CA ARG A 107 1.20 4.87 -12.54
C ARG A 107 2.41 4.40 -11.74
N GLY A 108 3.46 3.97 -12.44
CA GLY A 108 4.75 3.70 -11.83
C GLY A 108 5.51 5.00 -11.53
N LEU A 109 6.65 4.86 -10.84
CA LEU A 109 7.44 6.00 -10.37
C LEU A 109 7.88 6.93 -11.51
N ARG A 110 8.12 6.37 -12.70
CA ARG A 110 8.55 7.12 -13.89
C ARG A 110 7.45 8.08 -14.35
N ASP A 111 6.24 7.56 -14.46
CA ASP A 111 5.07 8.33 -14.89
C ASP A 111 4.61 9.31 -13.80
N ALA A 112 4.87 8.99 -12.53
CA ALA A 112 4.64 9.89 -11.39
C ALA A 112 5.73 10.98 -11.26
N GLY A 113 6.81 10.93 -12.05
CA GLY A 113 7.92 11.89 -11.99
C GLY A 113 8.79 11.75 -10.74
N TRP A 114 8.76 10.61 -10.07
CA TRP A 114 9.56 10.34 -8.88
C TRP A 114 11.03 10.06 -9.26
N PRO A 115 11.99 10.39 -8.38
CA PRO A 115 13.38 10.04 -8.61
C PRO A 115 13.58 8.53 -8.83
N GLY A 116 14.32 8.21 -9.89
CA GLY A 116 14.84 6.87 -10.08
C GLY A 116 15.82 6.46 -8.98
N GLY A 117 16.21 5.20 -8.95
CA GLY A 117 17.14 4.66 -7.98
C GLY A 117 17.29 3.15 -8.12
N PRO A 118 18.16 2.51 -7.32
CA PRO A 118 18.28 1.06 -7.25
C PRO A 118 17.09 0.44 -6.49
N TRP A 119 15.88 0.86 -6.84
CA TRP A 119 14.67 0.41 -6.19
C TRP A 119 14.47 -1.08 -6.47
N TRP A 120 14.07 -1.83 -5.45
CA TRP A 120 13.73 -3.24 -5.60
C TRP A 120 12.30 -3.45 -6.10
N THR A 121 11.43 -2.48 -5.84
CA THR A 121 10.05 -2.40 -6.31
C THR A 121 9.84 -1.12 -7.12
N ASP A 122 8.64 -0.91 -7.66
CA ASP A 122 8.18 0.42 -8.05
C ASP A 122 7.42 1.05 -6.86
N PRO A 123 8.02 1.97 -6.08
CA PRO A 123 7.42 2.50 -4.87
C PRO A 123 6.14 3.31 -5.12
N ALA A 124 6.03 4.02 -6.25
CA ALA A 124 4.83 4.78 -6.58
C ALA A 124 3.66 3.84 -6.94
N ALA A 125 3.95 2.76 -7.67
CA ALA A 125 2.94 1.73 -7.97
C ALA A 125 2.48 1.00 -6.71
N VAL A 126 3.39 0.65 -5.79
CA VAL A 126 3.05 0.01 -4.51
C VAL A 126 2.21 0.95 -3.65
N ASP A 127 2.52 2.24 -3.62
CA ASP A 127 1.68 3.24 -2.94
C ASP A 127 0.28 3.33 -3.57
N GLY A 128 0.19 3.41 -4.90
CA GLY A 128 -1.09 3.38 -5.62
C GLY A 128 -1.92 2.12 -5.36
N ALA A 129 -1.25 0.97 -5.16
CA ALA A 129 -1.91 -0.28 -4.76
C ALA A 129 -2.57 -0.14 -3.38
N LEU A 130 -1.86 0.43 -2.40
CA LEU A 130 -2.40 0.70 -1.07
C LEU A 130 -3.53 1.74 -1.11
N GLN A 131 -3.43 2.76 -1.96
CA GLN A 131 -4.52 3.72 -2.18
C GLN A 131 -5.77 3.03 -2.77
N THR A 132 -5.59 2.07 -3.67
CA THR A 132 -6.70 1.26 -4.20
C THR A 132 -7.37 0.45 -3.09
N ALA A 133 -6.57 -0.12 -2.17
CA ALA A 133 -7.11 -0.84 -1.01
C ALA A 133 -7.87 0.09 -0.04
N VAL A 134 -7.45 1.35 0.13
CA VAL A 134 -8.19 2.35 0.90
C VAL A 134 -9.56 2.63 0.29
N LEU A 135 -9.65 2.77 -1.04
CA LEU A 135 -10.93 2.95 -1.74
C LEU A 135 -11.86 1.75 -1.53
N TRP A 136 -11.35 0.53 -1.71
CA TRP A 136 -12.13 -0.69 -1.44
C TRP A 136 -12.59 -0.77 0.02
N ALA A 137 -11.68 -0.59 0.96
CA ALA A 137 -12.00 -0.71 2.38
C ALA A 137 -13.01 0.37 2.81
N SER A 138 -12.89 1.58 2.27
CA SER A 138 -13.85 2.65 2.51
C SER A 138 -15.22 2.34 1.95
N TYR A 139 -15.29 1.82 0.72
CA TYR A 139 -16.53 1.33 0.13
C TYR A 139 -17.18 0.25 1.01
N ALA A 140 -16.39 -0.72 1.48
CA ALA A 140 -16.88 -1.86 2.24
C ALA A 140 -17.45 -1.48 3.63
N VAL A 141 -16.98 -0.38 4.25
CA VAL A 141 -17.39 0.00 5.61
C VAL A 141 -18.11 1.36 5.70
N GLY A 142 -18.20 2.10 4.60
CA GLY A 142 -18.82 3.43 4.55
C GLY A 142 -18.07 4.50 5.37
N ASP A 143 -16.77 4.33 5.59
CA ASP A 143 -15.96 5.23 6.44
C ASP A 143 -14.53 5.38 5.91
N ALA A 144 -13.78 6.36 6.41
CA ALA A 144 -12.37 6.55 6.06
C ALA A 144 -11.47 5.51 6.75
N THR A 145 -10.45 5.03 6.04
CA THR A 145 -9.60 3.92 6.51
C THR A 145 -8.12 4.25 6.31
N LEU A 146 -7.24 3.52 7.01
CA LEU A 146 -5.79 3.64 6.87
C LEU A 146 -5.15 2.24 6.75
N PRO A 147 -4.21 2.03 5.82
CA PRO A 147 -3.36 0.84 5.81
C PRO A 147 -2.48 0.81 7.05
N MET A 148 -2.43 -0.34 7.73
CA MET A 148 -1.70 -0.53 8.99
C MET A 148 -0.69 -1.67 8.95
N GLY A 149 -0.79 -2.57 7.97
CA GLY A 149 0.10 -3.70 7.86
C GLY A 149 -0.01 -4.43 6.54
N VAL A 150 1.02 -5.23 6.26
CA VAL A 150 1.10 -6.17 5.14
C VAL A 150 1.77 -7.42 5.68
N ASP A 151 1.16 -8.58 5.52
CA ASP A 151 1.72 -9.83 6.03
C ASP A 151 2.92 -10.27 5.19
N ALA A 152 2.77 -10.19 3.86
CA ALA A 152 3.83 -10.52 2.92
C ALA A 152 3.80 -9.63 1.68
N LEU A 153 4.98 -9.24 1.20
CA LEU A 153 5.17 -8.62 -0.10
C LEU A 153 6.06 -9.54 -0.93
N ARG A 154 5.57 -10.00 -2.09
CA ARG A 154 6.32 -10.82 -3.05
C ARG A 154 6.67 -9.98 -4.26
N VAL A 155 7.95 -9.97 -4.63
CA VAL A 155 8.47 -9.27 -5.81
C VAL A 155 8.85 -10.31 -6.85
N HIS A 156 8.11 -10.35 -7.95
CA HIS A 156 8.35 -11.27 -9.07
C HIS A 156 9.18 -10.60 -10.16
N ARG A 157 9.08 -9.27 -10.28
CA ARG A 157 9.89 -8.47 -11.20
C ARG A 157 10.45 -7.28 -10.44
N THR A 158 11.77 -7.19 -10.37
CA THR A 158 12.44 -6.17 -9.59
C THR A 158 12.44 -4.82 -10.31
N GLY A 159 12.51 -3.77 -9.51
CA GLY A 159 12.70 -2.41 -9.97
C GLY A 159 11.46 -1.71 -10.52
N PRO A 160 11.67 -0.49 -11.05
CA PRO A 160 10.60 0.36 -11.58
C PRO A 160 9.86 -0.32 -12.72
N ALA A 161 8.54 -0.12 -12.77
CA ALA A 161 7.73 -0.69 -13.83
C ALA A 161 8.09 -0.07 -15.19
N PRO A 162 8.02 -0.85 -16.29
CA PRO A 162 8.28 -0.34 -17.63
C PRO A 162 7.19 0.63 -18.13
N GLY A 163 6.00 0.59 -17.53
CA GLY A 163 4.87 1.47 -17.83
C GLY A 163 3.75 1.33 -16.78
N PRO A 164 2.53 1.79 -17.10
CA PRO A 164 1.37 1.68 -16.21
C PRO A 164 1.07 0.23 -15.83
N LEU A 165 0.56 0.04 -14.61
CA LEU A 165 0.19 -1.27 -14.09
C LEU A 165 -1.30 -1.36 -13.83
N ARG A 166 -1.83 -2.57 -13.92
CA ARG A 166 -3.16 -2.88 -13.41
C ARG A 166 -3.05 -3.33 -11.96
N CYS A 167 -3.86 -2.75 -11.09
CA CYS A 167 -3.97 -3.07 -9.68
C CYS A 167 -5.26 -3.85 -9.42
N LEU A 168 -5.14 -5.04 -8.86
CA LEU A 168 -6.26 -5.89 -8.48
C LEU A 168 -6.27 -6.08 -6.97
N VAL A 169 -7.30 -5.58 -6.30
CA VAL A 169 -7.56 -5.81 -4.88
C VAL A 169 -8.60 -6.91 -4.73
N ARG A 170 -8.35 -7.91 -3.89
CA ARG A 170 -9.30 -8.96 -3.52
C ARG A 170 -9.66 -8.83 -2.05
N ALA A 171 -10.95 -8.66 -1.80
CA ALA A 171 -11.50 -8.63 -0.46
C ALA A 171 -11.17 -9.92 0.30
N GLY A 172 -10.76 -9.74 1.56
CA GLY A 172 -10.69 -10.79 2.56
C GLY A 172 -11.75 -10.53 3.63
N THR A 173 -11.31 -10.45 4.87
CA THR A 173 -12.22 -10.24 6.02
C THR A 173 -12.57 -8.77 6.22
N VAL A 174 -13.83 -8.50 6.56
CA VAL A 174 -14.30 -7.21 7.10
C VAL A 174 -14.99 -7.49 8.43
N ALA A 175 -14.32 -7.18 9.54
CA ALA A 175 -14.83 -7.47 10.88
C ALA A 175 -14.21 -6.53 11.93
N ASP A 176 -14.97 -6.16 12.96
CA ASP A 176 -14.48 -5.43 14.14
C ASP A 176 -13.67 -4.16 13.81
N GLY A 177 -14.07 -3.42 12.78
CA GLY A 177 -13.39 -2.19 12.34
C GLY A 177 -12.06 -2.40 11.61
N GLN A 178 -11.74 -3.66 11.26
CA GLN A 178 -10.58 -4.07 10.50
C GLN A 178 -10.99 -4.69 9.16
N MET A 179 -10.24 -4.36 8.12
CA MET A 179 -10.44 -4.85 6.77
C MET A 179 -9.14 -5.50 6.31
N ARG A 180 -9.24 -6.66 5.66
CA ARG A 180 -8.09 -7.36 5.09
C ARG A 180 -8.31 -7.60 3.61
N CYS A 181 -7.26 -7.42 2.82
CA CYS A 181 -7.29 -7.74 1.39
C CYS A 181 -5.93 -8.26 0.92
N ASP A 182 -5.94 -8.91 -0.25
CA ASP A 182 -4.73 -9.16 -1.02
C ASP A 182 -4.73 -8.24 -2.25
N ILE A 183 -3.54 -7.89 -2.74
CA ILE A 183 -3.37 -6.98 -3.88
C ILE A 183 -2.35 -7.56 -4.86
N ALA A 184 -2.59 -7.43 -6.15
CA ALA A 184 -1.59 -7.63 -7.19
C ALA A 184 -1.42 -6.40 -8.08
N LEU A 185 -0.16 -6.13 -8.41
CA LEU A 185 0.25 -5.22 -9.46
C LEU A 185 0.71 -6.02 -10.66
N LEU A 186 -0.01 -5.90 -11.78
CA LEU A 186 0.25 -6.62 -13.01
C LEU A 186 0.90 -5.69 -14.04
N ASP A 187 1.96 -6.16 -14.68
CA ASP A 187 2.51 -5.51 -15.88
C ASP A 187 1.51 -5.68 -17.05
N ALA A 188 1.76 -4.99 -18.18
CA ALA A 188 0.89 -4.99 -19.35
C ALA A 188 0.65 -6.39 -19.98
N ASP A 189 1.54 -7.34 -19.73
CA ASP A 189 1.40 -8.75 -20.14
C ASP A 189 0.49 -9.57 -19.20
N GLY A 190 -0.08 -8.94 -18.17
CA GLY A 190 -0.93 -9.57 -17.17
C GLY A 190 -0.17 -10.35 -16.11
N ALA A 191 1.17 -10.41 -16.17
CA ALA A 191 1.96 -11.12 -15.18
C ALA A 191 2.14 -10.26 -13.91
N PRO A 192 2.05 -10.87 -12.71
CA PRO A 192 2.32 -10.16 -11.47
C PRO A 192 3.76 -9.65 -11.42
N ARG A 193 3.92 -8.35 -11.14
CA ARG A 193 5.19 -7.73 -10.76
C ARG A 193 5.39 -7.78 -9.24
N VAL A 194 4.35 -7.40 -8.49
CA VAL A 194 4.33 -7.44 -7.03
C VAL A 194 2.98 -7.96 -6.55
N GLU A 195 2.99 -8.76 -5.49
CA GLU A 195 1.80 -9.16 -4.74
C GLU A 195 1.95 -8.74 -3.27
N LEU A 196 0.90 -8.17 -2.69
CA LEU A 196 0.79 -7.86 -1.27
C LEU A 196 -0.30 -8.76 -0.68
N PHE A 197 0.06 -9.57 0.32
CA PHE A 197 -0.88 -10.47 0.98
C PHE A 197 -1.21 -9.98 2.38
N GLY A 198 -2.46 -10.18 2.77
CA GLY A 198 -2.94 -9.88 4.13
C GLY A 198 -2.83 -8.41 4.49
N VAL A 199 -2.94 -7.49 3.53
CA VAL A 199 -2.95 -6.04 3.76
C VAL A 199 -4.06 -5.71 4.73
N SER A 200 -3.72 -5.15 5.89
CA SER A 200 -4.68 -4.78 6.93
C SER A 200 -4.93 -3.28 6.91
N LEU A 201 -6.21 -2.92 6.99
CA LEU A 201 -6.68 -1.55 7.11
C LEU A 201 -7.56 -1.41 8.35
N ILE A 202 -7.49 -0.26 9.00
CA ILE A 202 -8.36 0.09 10.13
C ILE A 202 -9.19 1.32 9.79
N ARG A 203 -10.34 1.50 10.42
CA ARG A 203 -11.04 2.79 10.39
C ARG A 203 -10.16 3.88 11.02
N ARG A 204 -10.21 5.09 10.45
CA ARG A 204 -9.44 6.23 10.97
C ARG A 204 -9.84 6.52 12.42
N PRO A 205 -8.91 6.40 13.39
CA PRO A 205 -9.24 6.65 14.79
C PRO A 205 -9.38 8.15 15.10
N ASP A 206 -8.90 9.01 14.20
CA ASP A 206 -8.87 10.48 14.33
C ASP A 206 -10.04 11.19 13.65
N MET A 207 -10.93 10.45 12.98
CA MET A 207 -12.14 10.98 12.35
C MET A 207 -13.37 10.46 13.09
N PRO A 208 -14.38 11.32 13.36
CA PRO A 208 -15.66 10.84 13.86
C PRO A 208 -16.32 9.96 12.78
N SER A 209 -16.80 8.79 13.19
CA SER A 209 -17.51 7.87 12.29
C SER A 209 -18.68 8.56 11.60
N ALA A 210 -18.80 8.38 10.28
CA ALA A 210 -19.91 8.91 9.48
C ALA A 210 -21.28 8.39 9.95
N LEU A 211 -21.32 7.20 10.55
CA LEU A 211 -22.54 6.63 11.14
C LEU A 211 -22.95 7.33 12.45
N SER A 212 -22.03 8.02 13.12
CA SER A 212 -22.31 8.76 14.36
C SER A 212 -22.87 10.16 14.09
N THR A 213 -22.70 10.70 12.88
CA THR A 213 -23.13 12.05 12.50
C THR A 213 -24.56 12.09 11.94
N SER A 214 -25.15 10.95 11.58
CA SER A 214 -26.53 10.86 11.09
C SER A 214 -27.60 10.86 12.20
N ALA A 215 -27.22 10.83 13.48
CA ALA A 215 -28.16 10.72 14.60
C ALA A 215 -28.68 12.06 15.16
N ALA A 216 -28.34 13.20 14.54
CA ALA A 216 -28.76 14.52 15.01
C ALA A 216 -29.50 15.30 13.91
N THR A 217 -30.79 15.03 13.77
CA THR A 217 -31.74 16.04 13.30
C THR A 217 -32.94 16.02 14.24
N PRO A 218 -33.05 16.94 15.20
CA PRO A 218 -34.32 17.19 15.86
C PRO A 218 -35.22 18.04 14.94
N ALA A 219 -36.51 17.75 15.01
CA ALA A 219 -37.61 18.40 14.29
C ALA A 219 -37.78 19.88 14.65
#